data_AF-A0A7S4HG43-F1
#
_entry.id   AF-A0A7S4HG43-F1
#
_cell.length_a   1.000
_cell.length_b   1.000
_cell.length_c   1.000
_cell.angle_alpha   90.00
_cell.angle_beta   90.00
_cell.angle_gamma   90.00
#
_symmetry.space_group_name_H-M   'P 1'
#
loop_
_entity.id
_entity.type
_entity.pdbx_description
1 polymer ?
#
loop_
_entity_poly.entity_id
_entity_poly.type
_entity_poly.pdbx_seq_one_letter_code
_entity_poly.pdbx_strand_id
1 'polypeptide(L)'
;KPNLPPEAHHKADDFRKLRLYREDVDTVYRRFQDKLYAVFMHYSIPEQELTIGPKDPLKRGPNVLTLFGWETFLNDCRLLASDDEQGAKERIDRFSISHIKLAFIWSQPFVSDELKRRHKLIGLQYVDFLEAIARLCTMMRLPSVPDLLHYQCASYKEFYDQVEAGHTTGDAIQGDLGGEVGDDILLRHWQVAETSTTPLGEVLDLLLQLMIDRLTERGFGDPKMFKSRKGLGGKQSSKGGAAAKRGSASRKLVTGGGSITGQ
;
A
#
# COMPACT_ATOMS: atom_id res chain seq x y z
N LYS A 1 -6.82 -25.82 16.55
CA LYS A 1 -5.46 -25.24 16.73
C LYS A 1 -5.58 -24.23 17.87
N PRO A 2 -5.11 -24.50 19.10
CA PRO A 2 -5.40 -23.58 20.19
C PRO A 2 -4.42 -22.39 20.12
N ASN A 3 -4.96 -21.17 20.15
CA ASN A 3 -4.29 -19.88 20.37
C ASN A 3 -3.76 -19.09 19.15
N LEU A 4 -4.22 -19.37 17.92
CA LEU A 4 -4.04 -18.39 16.85
C LEU A 4 -5.17 -17.36 16.93
N PRO A 5 -4.86 -16.06 16.75
CA PRO A 5 -5.89 -15.03 16.75
C PRO A 5 -6.74 -15.17 15.47
N PRO A 6 -8.02 -14.75 15.48
CA PRO A 6 -8.94 -15.13 14.42
C PRO A 6 -8.55 -14.62 13.02
N GLU A 7 -7.86 -13.48 12.93
CA GLU A 7 -7.31 -12.93 11.68
C GLU A 7 -6.30 -13.87 10.99
N ALA A 8 -5.69 -14.79 11.74
CA ALA A 8 -4.79 -15.81 11.21
C ALA A 8 -5.53 -17.06 10.66
N HIS A 9 -6.85 -17.14 10.83
CA HIS A 9 -7.70 -18.21 10.30
C HIS A 9 -8.25 -17.91 8.89
N HIS A 10 -7.70 -16.89 8.23
CA HIS A 10 -8.08 -16.48 6.89
C HIS A 10 -7.96 -17.62 5.85
N LYS A 11 -8.97 -17.75 4.97
CA LYS A 11 -8.99 -18.72 3.87
C LYS A 11 -9.07 -17.98 2.53
N ALA A 12 -7.90 -17.69 1.95
CA ALA A 12 -7.81 -16.91 0.72
C ALA A 12 -8.66 -17.46 -0.44
N ASP A 13 -8.76 -18.77 -0.56
CA ASP A 13 -9.56 -19.40 -1.62
C ASP A 13 -11.08 -19.18 -1.46
N ASP A 14 -11.57 -19.04 -0.23
CA ASP A 14 -12.99 -18.78 0.01
C ASP A 14 -13.32 -17.34 -0.41
N PHE A 15 -12.50 -16.36 -0.01
CA PHE A 15 -12.62 -14.97 -0.48
C PHE A 15 -12.58 -14.88 -2.01
N ARG A 16 -11.62 -15.56 -2.64
CA ARG A 16 -11.48 -15.58 -4.10
C ARG A 16 -12.73 -16.10 -4.80
N LYS A 17 -13.22 -17.27 -4.39
CA LYS A 17 -14.37 -17.93 -5.04
C LYS A 17 -15.69 -17.21 -4.79
N LEU A 18 -15.89 -16.72 -3.57
CA LEU A 18 -17.17 -16.15 -3.16
C LEU A 18 -17.31 -14.67 -3.53
N ARG A 19 -16.19 -13.94 -3.64
CA ARG A 19 -16.20 -12.48 -3.77
C ARG A 19 -15.37 -11.96 -4.93
N LEU A 20 -14.12 -12.39 -5.10
CA LEU A 20 -13.22 -11.83 -6.13
C LEU A 20 -13.58 -12.31 -7.54
N TYR A 21 -13.82 -13.60 -7.73
CA TYR A 21 -14.07 -14.24 -9.03
C TYR A 21 -15.53 -14.15 -9.44
N ARG A 22 -16.06 -12.93 -9.42
CA ARG A 22 -17.42 -12.61 -9.85
C ARG A 22 -17.40 -11.72 -11.08
N GLU A 23 -18.45 -11.81 -11.89
CA GLU A 23 -18.56 -11.06 -13.15
C GLU A 23 -18.58 -9.53 -12.93
N ASP A 24 -19.23 -9.05 -11.87
CA ASP A 24 -19.28 -7.64 -11.51
C ASP A 24 -17.88 -7.09 -11.19
N VAL A 25 -17.06 -7.88 -10.49
CA VAL A 25 -15.67 -7.53 -10.16
C VAL A 25 -14.76 -7.55 -11.40
N ASP A 26 -14.87 -8.58 -12.23
CA ASP A 26 -14.09 -8.66 -13.49
C ASP A 26 -14.42 -7.49 -14.44
N THR A 27 -15.69 -7.13 -14.55
CA THR A 27 -16.14 -5.99 -15.36
C THR A 27 -15.44 -4.69 -14.93
N VAL A 28 -15.38 -4.45 -13.62
CA VAL A 28 -14.71 -3.26 -13.07
C VAL A 28 -13.21 -3.32 -13.33
N TYR A 29 -12.56 -4.46 -13.06
CA TYR A 29 -11.12 -4.58 -13.31
C TYR A 29 -10.73 -4.39 -14.77
N ARG A 30 -11.50 -4.93 -15.72
CA ARG A 30 -11.25 -4.73 -17.15
C ARG A 30 -11.29 -3.25 -17.54
N ARG A 31 -12.24 -2.49 -16.99
CA ARG A 31 -12.34 -1.04 -17.24
C ARG A 31 -11.12 -0.25 -16.74
N PHE A 32 -10.50 -0.69 -15.64
CA PHE A 32 -9.32 -0.03 -15.06
C PHE A 32 -7.99 -0.72 -15.37
N GLN A 33 -7.99 -1.81 -16.15
CA GLN A 33 -6.86 -2.73 -16.31
C GLN A 33 -5.56 -2.02 -16.67
N ASP A 34 -5.59 -1.15 -17.69
CA ASP A 34 -4.38 -0.45 -18.14
C ASP A 34 -3.82 0.48 -17.06
N LYS A 35 -4.71 1.20 -16.34
CA LYS A 35 -4.32 2.11 -15.27
C LYS A 35 -3.77 1.36 -14.06
N LEU A 36 -4.42 0.26 -13.69
CA LEU A 36 -3.99 -0.60 -12.58
C LEU A 36 -2.65 -1.26 -12.85
N TYR A 37 -2.44 -1.76 -14.07
CA TYR A 37 -1.14 -2.30 -14.46
C TYR A 37 -0.06 -1.23 -14.45
N ALA A 38 -0.37 -0.03 -14.94
CA ALA A 38 0.51 1.14 -14.86
C ALA A 38 0.91 1.48 -13.42
N VAL A 39 -0.05 1.53 -12.50
CA VAL A 39 0.16 1.77 -11.06
C VAL A 39 1.04 0.67 -10.48
N PHE A 40 0.69 -0.59 -10.70
CA PHE A 40 1.48 -1.73 -10.23
C PHE A 40 2.92 -1.63 -10.71
N MET A 41 3.12 -1.37 -12.00
CA MET A 41 4.44 -1.23 -12.60
C MET A 41 5.22 -0.03 -12.07
N HIS A 42 4.56 1.03 -11.63
CA HIS A 42 5.23 2.18 -11.02
C HIS A 42 5.82 1.85 -9.66
N TYR A 43 5.01 1.25 -8.78
CA TYR A 43 5.38 1.00 -7.37
C TYR A 43 6.10 -0.34 -7.16
N SER A 44 6.07 -1.23 -8.15
CA SER A 44 6.80 -2.50 -8.11
C SER A 44 8.27 -2.34 -8.51
N ILE A 45 9.06 -3.31 -8.05
CA ILE A 45 10.46 -3.49 -8.42
C ILE A 45 10.67 -4.88 -9.03
N PRO A 46 11.71 -5.09 -9.83
CA PRO A 46 12.07 -6.44 -10.30
C PRO A 46 12.37 -7.37 -9.12
N GLU A 47 11.86 -8.60 -9.15
CA GLU A 47 12.04 -9.61 -8.07
C GLU A 47 13.53 -9.88 -7.75
N GLN A 48 14.44 -9.79 -8.72
CA GLN A 48 15.89 -9.93 -8.50
C GLN A 48 16.46 -8.88 -7.55
N GLU A 49 15.79 -7.74 -7.38
CA GLU A 49 16.23 -6.71 -6.45
C GLU A 49 16.03 -7.11 -4.99
N LEU A 50 15.18 -8.12 -4.74
CA LEU A 50 14.90 -8.65 -3.40
C LEU A 50 15.85 -9.76 -2.94
N THR A 51 16.62 -10.36 -3.85
CA THR A 51 17.50 -11.49 -3.50
C THR A 51 18.90 -11.03 -3.13
N ILE A 52 19.45 -11.63 -2.08
CA ILE A 52 20.84 -11.44 -1.66
C ILE A 52 21.66 -12.50 -2.40
N GLY A 53 22.34 -12.11 -3.48
CA GLY A 53 23.18 -13.02 -4.26
C GLY A 53 23.66 -12.43 -5.59
N PRO A 54 24.46 -13.20 -6.36
CA PRO A 54 24.89 -12.79 -7.69
C PRO A 54 23.67 -12.58 -8.59
N LYS A 55 23.47 -11.35 -9.07
CA LYS A 55 22.39 -11.00 -9.99
C LYS A 55 22.83 -11.32 -11.41
N ASP A 56 22.05 -12.15 -12.11
CA ASP A 56 22.23 -12.36 -13.55
C ASP A 56 21.66 -11.12 -14.28
N PRO A 57 22.50 -10.26 -14.88
CA PRO A 57 22.03 -9.02 -15.52
C PRO A 57 21.16 -9.30 -16.75
N LEU A 58 21.17 -10.53 -17.29
CA LEU A 58 20.39 -10.93 -18.45
C LEU A 58 18.99 -11.45 -18.05
N LYS A 59 18.77 -11.82 -16.79
CA LYS A 59 17.48 -12.29 -16.29
C LYS A 59 16.78 -11.20 -15.49
N ARG A 60 15.90 -10.45 -16.17
CA ARG A 60 14.86 -9.69 -15.49
C ARG A 60 13.72 -10.62 -15.13
N GLY A 61 13.36 -10.61 -13.87
CA GLY A 61 12.28 -11.39 -13.28
C GLY A 61 11.00 -10.62 -13.35
N PRO A 62 9.91 -11.23 -12.87
CA PRO A 62 8.66 -10.53 -12.74
C PRO A 62 8.84 -9.33 -11.81
N ASN A 63 8.07 -8.27 -12.05
CA ASN A 63 7.96 -7.21 -11.07
C ASN A 63 7.07 -7.67 -9.92
N VAL A 64 7.45 -7.24 -8.72
CA VAL A 64 6.74 -7.52 -7.48
C VAL A 64 6.57 -6.23 -6.70
N LEU A 65 5.39 -6.06 -6.13
CA LEU A 65 5.07 -4.93 -5.27
C LEU A 65 5.40 -5.30 -3.83
N THR A 66 6.43 -4.70 -3.26
CA THR A 66 6.80 -4.93 -1.86
C THR A 66 5.81 -4.26 -0.91
N LEU A 67 5.84 -4.62 0.38
CA LEU A 67 5.03 -3.93 1.38
C LEU A 67 5.31 -2.42 1.39
N PHE A 68 6.58 -2.02 1.27
CA PHE A 68 6.95 -0.61 1.17
C PHE A 68 6.37 0.08 -0.08
N GLY A 69 6.41 -0.58 -1.23
CA GLY A 69 5.80 -0.05 -2.46
C GLY A 69 4.28 0.07 -2.34
N TRP A 70 3.64 -0.89 -1.67
CA TRP A 70 2.20 -0.88 -1.35
C TRP A 70 1.82 0.25 -0.41
N GLU A 71 2.57 0.45 0.68
CA GLU A 71 2.37 1.56 1.62
C GLU A 71 2.56 2.91 0.92
N THR A 72 3.60 3.05 0.10
CA THR A 72 3.87 4.28 -0.67
C THR A 72 2.71 4.58 -1.64
N PHE A 73 2.22 3.56 -2.35
CA PHE A 73 1.08 3.69 -3.24
C PHE A 73 -0.17 4.18 -2.52
N LEU A 74 -0.55 3.56 -1.40
CA LEU A 74 -1.74 3.97 -0.67
C LEU A 74 -1.59 5.34 0.00
N ASN A 75 -0.39 5.68 0.45
CA ASN A 75 -0.07 7.02 0.94
C ASN A 75 -0.23 8.06 -0.18
N ASP A 76 0.23 7.74 -1.39
CA ASP A 76 0.11 8.64 -2.53
C ASP A 76 -1.35 8.85 -2.97
N CYS A 77 -2.19 7.82 -2.81
CA CYS A 77 -3.64 7.89 -2.93
C CYS A 77 -4.33 8.58 -1.74
N ARG A 78 -3.58 9.07 -0.73
CA ARG A 78 -4.10 9.65 0.52
C ARG A 78 -5.11 8.76 1.25
N LEU A 79 -4.94 7.44 1.12
CA LEU A 79 -5.79 6.45 1.77
C LEU A 79 -5.24 6.00 3.13
N LEU A 80 -4.09 6.51 3.57
CA LEU A 80 -3.52 6.19 4.88
C LEU A 80 -3.84 7.28 5.89
N ALA A 81 -4.24 6.86 7.09
CA ALA A 81 -4.33 7.75 8.23
C ALA A 81 -2.94 8.30 8.54
N SER A 82 -2.84 9.60 8.82
CA SER A 82 -1.60 10.18 9.32
C SER A 82 -1.35 9.68 10.74
N ASP A 83 -0.08 9.53 11.11
CA ASP A 83 0.33 9.05 12.44
C ASP A 83 0.06 10.05 13.57
N ASP A 84 -0.54 11.22 13.29
CA ASP A 84 -0.93 12.17 14.30
C ASP A 84 -2.23 11.73 15.01
N GLU A 85 -2.23 11.74 16.34
CA GLU A 85 -3.36 11.32 17.18
C GLU A 85 -4.68 12.02 16.81
N GLN A 86 -4.60 13.22 16.23
CA GLN A 86 -5.74 13.98 15.74
C GLN A 86 -6.27 13.47 14.38
N GLY A 87 -5.39 13.06 13.47
CA GLY A 87 -5.77 12.55 12.15
C GLY A 87 -6.34 11.13 12.18
N ALA A 88 -5.97 10.32 13.18
CA ALA A 88 -6.44 8.95 13.34
C ALA A 88 -7.90 8.82 13.82
N LYS A 89 -8.45 9.84 14.50
CA LYS A 89 -9.81 9.78 15.06
C LYS A 89 -10.91 10.34 14.15
N GLU A 90 -10.58 11.17 13.17
CA GLU A 90 -11.57 12.00 12.47
C GLU A 90 -11.80 11.64 10.99
N ARG A 91 -11.08 10.67 10.41
CA ARG A 91 -11.15 10.42 8.96
C ARG A 91 -11.73 9.05 8.61
N ILE A 92 -12.96 9.08 8.10
CA ILE A 92 -13.79 7.93 7.72
C ILE A 92 -13.22 7.18 6.49
N ASP A 93 -12.32 7.81 5.74
CA ASP A 93 -11.83 7.37 4.43
C ASP A 93 -10.40 6.83 4.42
N ARG A 94 -9.83 6.59 5.60
CA ARG A 94 -8.41 6.26 5.73
C ARG A 94 -8.18 4.94 6.46
N PHE A 95 -7.32 4.13 5.88
CA PHE A 95 -6.84 2.89 6.47
C PHE A 95 -5.77 3.19 7.52
N SER A 96 -5.84 2.48 8.64
CA SER A 96 -4.67 2.33 9.51
C SER A 96 -3.61 1.47 8.82
N ILE A 97 -2.35 1.61 9.26
CA ILE A 97 -1.24 0.79 8.78
C ILE A 97 -1.49 -0.72 9.00
N SER A 98 -2.26 -1.11 10.02
CA SER A 98 -2.62 -2.51 10.24
C SER A 98 -3.55 -3.05 9.16
N HIS A 99 -4.55 -2.28 8.73
CA HIS A 99 -5.49 -2.69 7.67
C HIS A 99 -4.75 -2.98 6.36
N ILE A 100 -3.88 -2.08 5.93
CA ILE A 100 -3.17 -2.23 4.65
C ILE A 100 -2.17 -3.39 4.67
N LYS A 101 -1.56 -3.67 5.83
CA LYS A 101 -0.67 -4.82 6.02
C LYS A 101 -1.44 -6.13 5.96
N LEU A 102 -2.63 -6.19 6.58
CA LEU A 102 -3.50 -7.37 6.48
C LEU A 102 -3.97 -7.61 5.04
N ALA A 103 -4.42 -6.58 4.34
CA ALA A 103 -4.80 -6.69 2.93
C ALA A 103 -3.64 -7.21 2.07
N PHE A 104 -2.42 -6.72 2.32
CA PHE A 104 -1.20 -7.21 1.66
C PHE A 104 -0.97 -8.71 1.96
N ILE A 105 -0.90 -9.10 3.23
CA ILE A 105 -0.59 -10.47 3.66
C ILE A 105 -1.64 -11.46 3.16
N TRP A 106 -2.92 -11.13 3.30
CA TRP A 106 -4.01 -12.03 2.92
C TRP A 106 -4.15 -12.23 1.41
N SER A 107 -3.60 -11.33 0.61
CA SER A 107 -3.62 -11.45 -0.85
C SER A 107 -2.54 -12.38 -1.38
N GLN A 108 -1.57 -12.77 -0.56
CA GLN A 108 -0.50 -13.65 -0.98
C GLN A 108 -1.01 -15.09 -1.16
N PRO A 109 -0.57 -15.80 -2.21
CA PRO A 109 -0.87 -17.21 -2.36
C PRO A 109 -0.05 -18.03 -1.36
N PHE A 110 -0.71 -18.69 -0.40
CA PHE A 110 -0.07 -19.67 0.47
C PHE A 110 0.17 -20.97 -0.33
N VAL A 111 1.42 -21.34 -0.57
CA VAL A 111 1.80 -22.62 -1.22
C VAL A 111 2.72 -23.36 -0.27
N SER A 112 2.34 -24.59 0.11
CA SER A 112 2.91 -25.40 1.21
C SER A 112 4.43 -25.70 1.19
N ASP A 113 5.21 -25.21 0.22
CA ASP A 113 6.69 -25.36 0.14
C ASP A 113 7.44 -24.03 0.45
N GLU A 114 6.95 -23.31 1.46
CA GLU A 114 7.25 -21.90 1.74
C GLU A 114 8.72 -21.62 2.12
N LEU A 115 9.38 -22.58 2.77
CA LEU A 115 10.74 -22.37 3.27
C LEU A 115 11.77 -22.20 2.14
N LYS A 116 11.54 -22.78 0.95
CA LYS A 116 12.45 -22.65 -0.19
C LYS A 116 12.20 -21.39 -1.01
N ARG A 117 11.06 -20.72 -0.85
CA ARG A 117 10.61 -19.62 -1.72
C ARG A 117 10.21 -18.36 -0.96
N ARG A 118 10.84 -18.10 0.19
CA ARG A 118 10.55 -16.93 1.05
C ARG A 118 10.57 -15.59 0.31
N HIS A 119 11.41 -15.41 -0.71
CA HIS A 119 11.45 -14.17 -1.50
C HIS A 119 10.16 -13.91 -2.32
N LYS A 120 9.38 -14.96 -2.61
CA LYS A 120 8.06 -14.84 -3.25
C LYS A 120 6.96 -14.42 -2.28
N LEU A 121 7.22 -14.55 -0.98
CA LEU A 121 6.28 -14.23 0.10
C LEU A 121 6.48 -12.81 0.66
N ILE A 122 7.37 -12.01 0.06
CA ILE A 122 7.63 -10.63 0.51
C ILE A 122 7.16 -9.56 -0.49
N GLY A 123 6.49 -10.00 -1.57
CA GLY A 123 5.93 -9.11 -2.58
C GLY A 123 4.61 -9.67 -3.13
N LEU A 124 3.83 -8.78 -3.76
CA LEU A 124 2.63 -9.11 -4.51
C LEU A 124 2.96 -9.14 -6.00
N GLN A 125 2.52 -10.18 -6.69
CA GLN A 125 2.42 -10.14 -8.15
C GLN A 125 1.22 -9.29 -8.56
N TYR A 126 1.04 -9.05 -9.87
CA TYR A 126 -0.06 -8.21 -10.35
C TYR A 126 -1.44 -8.74 -9.93
N VAL A 127 -1.65 -10.06 -9.98
CA VAL A 127 -2.92 -10.66 -9.56
C VAL A 127 -3.14 -10.49 -8.06
N ASP A 128 -2.10 -10.67 -7.24
CA ASP A 128 -2.16 -10.48 -5.79
C ASP A 128 -2.41 -9.00 -5.43
N PHE A 129 -1.88 -8.07 -6.23
CA PHE A 129 -2.16 -6.64 -6.10
C PHE A 129 -3.64 -6.31 -6.34
N LEU A 130 -4.25 -6.92 -7.37
CA LEU A 130 -5.70 -6.78 -7.59
C LEU A 130 -6.50 -7.35 -6.41
N GLU A 131 -6.12 -8.54 -5.90
CA GLU A 131 -6.75 -9.11 -4.72
C GLU A 131 -6.63 -8.18 -3.49
N ALA A 132 -5.46 -7.55 -3.30
CA ALA A 132 -5.23 -6.62 -2.19
C ALA A 132 -6.16 -5.40 -2.25
N ILE A 133 -6.40 -4.85 -3.44
CA ILE A 133 -7.37 -3.77 -3.64
C ILE A 133 -8.81 -4.24 -3.33
N ALA A 134 -9.20 -5.43 -3.80
CA ALA A 134 -10.52 -5.98 -3.46
C ALA A 134 -10.71 -6.16 -1.95
N ARG A 135 -9.66 -6.54 -1.22
CA ARG A 135 -9.69 -6.64 0.25
C ARG A 135 -9.80 -5.29 0.94
N LEU A 136 -9.19 -4.23 0.39
CA LEU A 136 -9.39 -2.88 0.92
C LEU A 136 -10.87 -2.46 0.87
N CYS A 137 -11.61 -2.91 -0.14
CA CYS A 137 -13.06 -2.64 -0.26
C CYS A 137 -13.88 -3.24 0.89
N THR A 138 -13.34 -4.24 1.62
CA THR A 138 -14.02 -4.84 2.77
C THR A 138 -13.62 -4.20 4.09
N MET A 139 -12.60 -3.34 4.07
CA MET A 139 -12.01 -2.71 5.27
C MET A 139 -12.36 -1.23 5.37
N MET A 140 -12.94 -0.63 4.32
CA MET A 140 -13.35 0.77 4.30
C MET A 140 -14.80 0.88 3.86
N ARG A 141 -15.51 1.80 4.51
CA ARG A 141 -16.84 2.20 4.09
C ARG A 141 -16.74 3.39 3.15
N LEU A 142 -17.07 3.16 1.90
CA LEU A 142 -17.26 4.24 0.92
C LEU A 142 -18.68 4.80 1.05
N PRO A 143 -18.90 6.10 0.78
CA PRO A 143 -20.25 6.63 0.70
C PRO A 143 -21.04 5.85 -0.35
N SER A 144 -22.31 5.62 -0.07
CA SER A 144 -23.25 5.08 -1.05
C SER A 144 -23.69 6.18 -2.02
N VAL A 145 -24.35 5.80 -3.13
CA VAL A 145 -24.95 6.78 -4.04
C VAL A 145 -25.96 7.71 -3.33
N PRO A 146 -26.84 7.21 -2.43
CA PRO A 146 -27.66 8.07 -1.59
C PRO A 146 -26.88 9.07 -0.74
N ASP A 147 -25.72 8.67 -0.19
CA ASP A 147 -24.87 9.58 0.58
C ASP A 147 -24.33 10.70 -0.31
N LEU A 148 -23.83 10.37 -1.51
CA LEU A 148 -23.36 11.38 -2.47
C LEU A 148 -24.46 12.39 -2.84
N LEU A 149 -25.69 11.91 -3.06
CA LEU A 149 -26.83 12.79 -3.34
C LEU A 149 -27.19 13.67 -2.14
N HIS A 150 -27.17 13.12 -0.93
CA HIS A 150 -27.44 13.87 0.31
C HIS A 150 -26.45 15.03 0.49
N TYR A 151 -25.17 14.78 0.21
CA TYR A 151 -24.10 15.77 0.29
C TYR A 151 -23.88 16.58 -1.00
N GLN A 152 -24.75 16.41 -2.00
CA GLN A 152 -24.68 17.12 -3.29
C GLN A 152 -23.32 16.99 -3.99
N CYS A 153 -22.67 15.83 -3.86
CA CYS A 153 -21.38 15.54 -4.45
C CYS A 153 -21.59 14.80 -5.79
N ALA A 154 -20.97 15.27 -6.86
CA ALA A 154 -21.00 14.61 -8.16
C ALA A 154 -20.04 13.41 -8.23
N SER A 155 -19.06 13.35 -7.32
CA SER A 155 -18.09 12.26 -7.26
C SER A 155 -17.68 11.94 -5.82
N TYR A 156 -17.12 10.74 -5.64
CA TYR A 156 -16.51 10.29 -4.39
C TYR A 156 -15.37 11.18 -3.93
N LYS A 157 -14.56 11.61 -4.90
CA LYS A 157 -13.48 12.53 -4.64
C LYS A 157 -14.00 13.84 -4.08
N GLU A 158 -15.01 14.43 -4.71
CA GLU A 158 -15.63 15.67 -4.24
C GLU A 158 -16.21 15.51 -2.84
N PHE A 159 -16.86 14.38 -2.55
CA PHE A 159 -17.32 14.07 -1.20
C PHE A 159 -16.18 14.11 -0.18
N TYR A 160 -15.08 13.40 -0.44
CA TYR A 160 -13.95 13.42 0.48
C TYR A 160 -13.23 14.76 0.53
N ASP A 161 -13.12 15.49 -0.59
CA ASP A 161 -12.58 16.86 -0.59
C ASP A 161 -13.42 17.80 0.30
N GLN A 162 -14.76 17.65 0.30
CA GLN A 162 -15.64 18.40 1.20
C GLN A 162 -15.45 18.01 2.67
N VAL A 163 -15.26 16.71 2.96
CA VAL A 163 -14.91 16.23 4.32
C VAL A 163 -13.57 16.81 4.75
N GLU A 164 -12.54 16.77 3.90
CA GLU A 164 -11.20 17.30 4.19
C GLU A 164 -11.20 18.82 4.40
N ALA A 165 -12.09 19.54 3.71
CA ALA A 165 -12.29 20.98 3.87
C ALA A 165 -13.15 21.34 5.10
N GLY A 166 -13.72 20.36 5.80
CA GLY A 166 -14.59 20.58 6.96
C GLY A 166 -15.99 21.12 6.60
N HIS A 167 -16.42 20.96 5.35
CA HIS A 167 -17.76 21.38 4.90
C HIS A 167 -18.84 20.36 5.26
N THR A 168 -18.47 19.10 5.48
CA THR A 168 -19.34 18.03 5.95
C THR A 168 -18.61 17.20 7.00
N THR A 169 -19.33 16.72 8.02
CA THR A 169 -18.73 15.92 9.10
C THR A 169 -18.58 14.45 8.73
N GLY A 170 -19.22 13.99 7.65
CA GLY A 170 -19.21 12.58 7.25
C GLY A 170 -19.89 11.63 8.25
N ASP A 171 -20.40 12.14 9.39
CA ASP A 171 -20.98 11.36 10.49
C ASP A 171 -22.13 10.44 10.03
N ALA A 172 -22.86 10.81 8.97
CA ALA A 172 -23.93 9.95 8.44
C ALA A 172 -23.42 8.62 7.87
N ILE A 173 -22.14 8.53 7.49
CA ILE A 173 -21.51 7.29 7.03
C ILE A 173 -21.20 6.36 8.22
N GLN A 174 -21.11 6.88 9.45
CA GLN A 174 -20.77 6.10 10.65
C GLN A 174 -21.88 5.19 11.18
N GLY A 175 -22.99 5.01 10.46
CA GLY A 175 -24.11 4.16 10.90
C GLY A 175 -23.68 2.77 11.38
N ASP A 176 -24.05 2.47 12.63
CA ASP A 176 -24.09 1.19 13.37
C ASP A 176 -22.79 0.39 13.59
N LEU A 177 -21.63 0.82 13.08
CA LEU A 177 -20.31 0.29 13.50
C LEU A 177 -19.82 0.98 14.78
N GLY A 178 -20.73 1.14 15.74
CA GLY A 178 -20.64 2.08 16.85
C GLY A 178 -19.25 2.23 17.46
N GLY A 179 -18.71 3.45 17.41
CA GLY A 179 -17.72 4.12 18.28
C GLY A 179 -16.56 3.38 18.94
N GLU A 180 -16.35 2.09 18.69
CA GLU A 180 -15.39 1.25 19.38
C GLU A 180 -14.03 1.35 18.72
N VAL A 181 -13.26 2.36 19.11
CA VAL A 181 -11.84 2.47 18.72
C VAL A 181 -11.04 1.33 19.37
N GLY A 182 -10.53 0.39 18.59
CA GLY A 182 -9.65 -0.70 19.11
C GLY A 182 -9.42 -1.86 18.14
N ASP A 183 -8.56 -2.81 18.56
CA ASP A 183 -8.21 -4.03 17.80
C ASP A 183 -9.44 -4.90 17.45
N ASP A 184 -10.55 -4.76 18.17
CA ASP A 184 -11.83 -5.43 17.88
C ASP A 184 -12.45 -5.02 16.53
N ILE A 185 -12.14 -3.82 16.01
CA ILE A 185 -12.57 -3.41 14.67
C ILE A 185 -11.95 -4.33 13.61
N LEU A 186 -10.66 -4.63 13.72
CA LEU A 186 -9.96 -5.49 12.75
C LEU A 186 -10.57 -6.89 12.74
N LEU A 187 -10.93 -7.39 13.93
CA LEU A 187 -11.57 -8.69 14.10
C LEU A 187 -12.96 -8.74 13.43
N ARG A 188 -13.78 -7.69 13.63
CA ARG A 188 -15.11 -7.59 12.98
C ARG A 188 -14.98 -7.40 11.47
N HIS A 189 -14.08 -6.53 11.01
CA HIS A 189 -13.82 -6.32 9.58
C HIS A 189 -13.38 -7.62 8.90
N TRP A 190 -12.53 -8.42 9.55
CA TRP A 190 -12.16 -9.75 9.07
C TRP A 190 -13.38 -10.68 8.95
N GLN A 191 -14.16 -10.85 10.03
CA GLN A 191 -15.32 -11.75 10.02
C GLN A 191 -16.33 -11.36 8.95
N VAL A 192 -16.64 -10.07 8.85
CA VAL A 192 -17.53 -9.53 7.82
C VAL A 192 -16.95 -9.77 6.44
N ALA A 193 -15.67 -9.49 6.21
CA ALA A 193 -15.04 -9.66 4.90
C ALA A 193 -15.10 -11.10 4.38
N GLU A 194 -14.80 -12.07 5.24
CA GLU A 194 -14.70 -13.49 4.90
C GLU A 194 -16.05 -14.19 4.77
N THR A 195 -17.06 -13.74 5.53
CA THR A 195 -18.39 -14.38 5.53
C THR A 195 -19.42 -13.64 4.69
N SER A 196 -19.11 -12.41 4.26
CA SER A 196 -20.03 -11.60 3.44
C SER A 196 -20.15 -12.17 2.03
N THR A 197 -21.40 -12.20 1.55
CA THR A 197 -21.75 -12.47 0.16
C THR A 197 -22.05 -11.20 -0.63
N THR A 198 -21.86 -10.03 0.00
CA THR A 198 -22.12 -8.72 -0.60
C THR A 198 -21.23 -8.54 -1.84
N PRO A 199 -21.81 -8.20 -3.01
CA PRO A 199 -21.06 -7.92 -4.22
C PRO A 199 -19.99 -6.86 -3.99
N LEU A 200 -18.84 -7.01 -4.63
CA LEU A 200 -17.73 -6.06 -4.53
C LEU A 200 -17.70 -5.07 -5.68
N GLY A 201 -18.35 -5.36 -6.82
CA GLY A 201 -18.22 -4.57 -8.04
C GLY A 201 -18.47 -3.08 -7.83
N GLU A 202 -19.57 -2.70 -7.19
CA GLU A 202 -19.88 -1.29 -6.92
C GLU A 202 -18.78 -0.65 -6.08
N VAL A 203 -18.54 -1.13 -4.85
CA VAL A 203 -17.54 -0.56 -3.93
C VAL A 203 -16.14 -0.51 -4.54
N LEU A 204 -15.75 -1.55 -5.29
CA LEU A 204 -14.47 -1.60 -6.01
C LEU A 204 -14.37 -0.50 -7.07
N ASP A 205 -15.43 -0.27 -7.83
CA ASP A 205 -15.46 0.82 -8.81
C ASP A 205 -15.19 2.17 -8.15
N LEU A 206 -15.88 2.44 -7.05
CA LEU A 206 -15.77 3.71 -6.32
C LEU A 206 -14.37 3.90 -5.76
N LEU A 207 -13.80 2.84 -5.18
CA LEU A 207 -12.43 2.87 -4.66
C LEU A 207 -11.42 3.17 -5.78
N LEU A 208 -11.55 2.48 -6.91
CA LEU A 208 -10.64 2.64 -8.04
C LEU A 208 -10.73 4.02 -8.66
N GLN A 209 -11.94 4.59 -8.79
CA GLN A 209 -12.11 5.98 -9.24
C GLN A 209 -11.38 6.95 -8.31
N LEU A 210 -11.62 6.86 -6.99
CA LEU A 210 -10.97 7.71 -6.00
C LEU A 210 -9.43 7.62 -6.08
N MET A 211 -8.89 6.40 -6.14
CA MET A 211 -7.44 6.16 -6.22
C MET A 211 -6.85 6.78 -7.49
N ILE A 212 -7.46 6.55 -8.64
CA ILE A 212 -6.98 7.05 -9.93
C ILE A 212 -7.07 8.57 -10.00
N ASP A 213 -8.14 9.17 -9.49
CA ASP A 213 -8.30 10.63 -9.51
C ASP A 213 -7.21 11.29 -8.64
N ARG A 214 -7.01 10.81 -7.41
CA ARG A 214 -5.99 11.35 -6.49
C ARG A 214 -4.57 11.17 -7.03
N LEU A 215 -4.29 10.06 -7.70
CA LEU A 215 -3.02 9.87 -8.40
C LEU A 215 -2.86 10.86 -9.57
N THR A 216 -3.90 11.03 -10.38
CA THR A 216 -3.89 11.93 -11.54
C THR A 216 -3.58 13.37 -11.15
N GLU A 217 -4.14 13.85 -10.03
CA GLU A 217 -3.84 15.19 -9.49
C GLU A 217 -2.37 15.39 -9.13
N ARG A 218 -1.67 14.33 -8.74
CA ARG A 218 -0.23 14.36 -8.45
C ARG A 218 0.64 14.18 -9.71
N GLY A 219 0.01 14.14 -10.88
CA GLY A 219 0.67 13.93 -12.17
C GLY A 219 0.87 12.46 -12.53
N PHE A 220 0.31 11.52 -11.76
CA PHE A 220 0.30 10.10 -12.11
C PHE A 220 -0.82 9.82 -13.12
N GLY A 221 -0.46 9.74 -14.40
CA GLY A 221 -1.44 9.56 -15.47
C GLY A 221 -1.05 10.25 -16.76
N ASP A 222 -0.03 11.12 -16.74
CA ASP A 222 0.58 11.62 -17.97
C ASP A 222 1.08 10.41 -18.79
N PRO A 223 0.58 10.20 -20.03
CA PRO A 223 1.07 9.15 -20.92
C PRO A 223 2.61 9.13 -21.08
N LYS A 224 3.28 10.26 -20.81
CA LYS A 224 4.75 10.38 -20.82
C LYS A 224 5.43 9.61 -19.68
N MET A 225 4.80 9.49 -18.51
CA MET A 225 5.34 8.69 -17.38
C MET A 225 5.51 7.21 -17.78
N PHE A 226 4.57 6.66 -18.55
CA PHE A 226 4.60 5.25 -18.99
C PHE A 226 5.61 4.96 -20.10
N LYS A 227 6.06 6.00 -20.83
CA LYS A 227 7.08 5.86 -21.87
C LYS A 227 8.52 5.92 -21.32
N SER A 228 8.73 6.47 -20.12
CA SER A 228 10.07 6.83 -19.63
C SER A 228 10.89 5.67 -19.04
N ARG A 229 10.27 4.61 -18.50
CA ARG A 229 11.02 3.47 -17.94
C ARG A 229 11.71 2.55 -18.96
N LYS A 230 11.44 2.70 -20.27
CA LYS A 230 12.24 2.01 -21.31
C LYS A 230 13.67 2.56 -21.45
N GLY A 231 14.01 3.71 -20.83
CA GLY A 231 15.31 4.37 -20.98
C GLY A 231 16.28 4.33 -19.79
N LEU A 232 15.86 3.88 -18.60
CA LEU A 232 16.70 3.93 -17.39
C LEU A 232 17.65 2.72 -17.20
N GLY A 233 17.64 1.78 -18.14
CA GLY A 233 18.64 0.71 -18.22
C GLY A 233 19.87 1.15 -19.01
N GLY A 234 20.79 1.90 -18.40
CA GLY A 234 22.14 2.06 -18.97
C GLY A 234 22.76 3.43 -18.83
N LYS A 235 23.47 3.64 -17.71
CA LYS A 235 24.84 4.20 -17.61
C LYS A 235 25.08 4.65 -16.16
N GLN A 236 25.55 3.74 -15.32
CA GLN A 236 26.40 4.18 -14.19
C GLN A 236 27.72 4.66 -14.79
N SER A 237 27.87 5.98 -14.86
CA SER A 237 29.14 6.64 -15.16
C SER A 237 30.13 6.35 -14.04
N SER A 238 31.08 5.44 -14.28
CA SER A 238 32.30 5.32 -13.49
C SER A 238 33.16 6.57 -13.69
N LYS A 239 33.04 7.54 -12.78
CA LYS A 239 34.09 8.56 -12.61
C LYS A 239 35.16 8.00 -11.69
N GLY A 240 36.27 7.59 -12.28
CA GLY A 240 37.52 7.29 -11.58
C GLY A 240 38.02 8.53 -10.85
N GLY A 241 38.19 8.39 -9.53
CA GLY A 241 38.87 9.36 -8.69
C GLY A 241 40.38 9.16 -8.80
N ALA A 242 41.05 10.15 -9.38
CA ALA A 242 42.50 10.22 -9.48
C ALA A 242 43.15 10.46 -8.11
N ALA A 243 44.30 9.82 -7.92
CA ALA A 243 45.16 9.91 -6.76
C ALA A 243 45.69 11.33 -6.51
N ALA A 244 45.71 11.74 -5.25
CA ALA A 244 46.52 12.86 -4.77
C ALA A 244 47.41 12.40 -3.60
N LYS A 245 48.71 12.29 -3.89
CA LYS A 245 49.81 12.19 -2.93
C LYS A 245 49.92 13.50 -2.12
N ARG A 246 50.21 13.37 -0.82
CA ARG A 246 51.02 14.24 0.08
C ARG A 246 50.64 13.84 1.51
N GLY A 247 51.51 13.71 2.50
CA GLY A 247 52.93 13.96 2.67
C GLY A 247 53.19 13.75 4.16
N SER A 248 54.23 12.99 4.48
CA SER A 248 54.68 12.68 5.84
C SER A 248 55.11 13.95 6.58
N ALA A 249 54.69 14.11 7.84
CA ALA A 249 55.42 14.94 8.81
C ALA A 249 55.19 14.40 10.24
N SER A 250 56.31 14.30 10.94
CA SER A 250 56.56 13.65 12.21
C SER A 250 56.29 14.56 13.41
N ARG A 251 56.02 13.92 14.57
CA ARG A 251 56.47 14.30 15.93
C ARG A 251 55.85 15.55 16.62
N LYS A 252 55.21 15.35 17.77
CA LYS A 252 55.87 15.43 19.12
C LYS A 252 54.88 15.09 20.24
N LEU A 253 55.32 14.20 21.14
CA LEU A 253 54.88 14.10 22.53
C LEU A 253 55.22 15.40 23.27
N VAL A 254 54.29 15.93 24.08
CA VAL A 254 54.57 16.71 25.28
C VAL A 254 53.56 16.35 26.37
N THR A 255 54.12 16.12 27.55
CA THR A 255 53.58 15.77 28.86
C THR A 255 53.10 16.98 29.67
N GLY A 256 52.26 16.74 30.68
CA GLY A 256 51.97 17.65 31.82
C GLY A 256 50.47 17.85 31.98
N GLY A 257 49.81 17.37 33.04
CA GLY A 257 49.97 17.77 34.46
C GLY A 257 48.82 18.75 34.75
N GLY A 258 47.72 18.37 35.40
CA GLY A 258 47.61 18.17 36.84
C GLY A 258 46.79 19.33 37.43
N SER A 259 45.65 19.06 38.09
CA SER A 259 45.31 19.52 39.44
C SER A 259 43.81 19.41 39.74
N ILE A 260 43.58 18.89 40.93
CA ILE A 260 42.35 18.80 41.71
C ILE A 260 42.16 20.12 42.46
N THR A 261 40.90 20.58 42.59
CA THR A 261 40.19 21.23 43.73
C THR A 261 38.87 21.78 43.13
N GLY A 262 37.68 21.62 43.69
CA GLY A 262 37.27 21.53 45.08
C GLY A 262 36.46 22.79 45.41
N GLN A 263 35.13 22.73 45.28
CA GLN A 263 34.12 23.42 46.08
C GLN A 263 32.73 22.89 45.73
#